data_AF-A0A8S0PJ81-F1
#
_entry.id   AF-A0A8S0PJ81-F1
#
_cell.length_a   1.000
_cell.length_b   1.000
_cell.length_c   1.000
_cell.angle_alpha   90.00
_cell.angle_beta   90.00
_cell.angle_gamma   90.00
#
_symmetry.space_group_name_H-M   'P 1'
#
loop_
_entity.id
_entity.type
_entity.pdbx_description
1 polymer ?
#
loop_
_entity_poly.entity_id
_entity_poly.type
_entity_poly.pdbx_seq_one_letter_code
_entity_poly.pdbx_strand_id
1 'polypeptide(L)'
;MGLSAENVGKVLTRCPNILSYSVEDKLRPTAEYFRSLEVDVTVLIHRSPQTFGLSIEANLKPVTEFFLERGYSLRDIATMISRYGALYTFSLPDNLISKWEFFLTMVYPRSELVKFPQYFGYSLEDRIKPRYEIMRKCGVKLLLNQMLSVSEEDFHKLLKKKTEKMLDD
;
A
#
# COMPACT_ATOMS: atom_id res chain seq x y z
N MET A 1 -15.31 12.87 13.45
CA MET A 1 -14.19 12.45 12.58
C MET A 1 -13.35 13.62 12.05
N GLY A 2 -13.48 14.85 12.57
CA GLY A 2 -12.54 15.96 12.28
C GLY A 2 -12.54 16.52 10.84
N LEU A 3 -13.52 16.16 10.00
CA LEU A 3 -13.60 16.61 8.61
C LEU A 3 -14.30 17.97 8.50
N SER A 4 -13.76 18.85 7.65
CA SER A 4 -14.47 20.04 7.16
C SER A 4 -15.64 19.66 6.25
N ALA A 5 -16.68 20.50 6.18
CA ALA A 5 -17.86 20.26 5.34
C ALA A 5 -17.53 19.97 3.86
N GLU A 6 -16.56 20.68 3.27
CA GLU A 6 -16.10 20.44 1.89
C GLU A 6 -15.55 19.02 1.71
N ASN A 7 -14.77 18.53 2.68
CA ASN A 7 -14.17 17.20 2.63
C ASN A 7 -15.19 16.09 2.86
N VAL A 8 -16.29 16.36 3.58
CA VAL A 8 -17.42 15.43 3.71
C VAL A 8 -18.01 15.16 2.32
N GLY A 9 -18.29 16.21 1.53
CA GLY A 9 -18.83 16.05 0.18
C GLY A 9 -17.95 15.16 -0.71
N LYS A 10 -16.63 15.39 -0.71
CA LYS A 10 -15.66 14.57 -1.47
C LYS A 10 -15.64 13.10 -1.03
N VAL A 11 -15.75 12.84 0.27
CA VAL A 11 -15.82 11.48 0.82
C VAL A 11 -17.09 10.77 0.35
N LEU A 12 -18.24 11.45 0.41
CA LEU A 12 -19.53 10.91 -0.02
C LEU A 12 -19.56 10.59 -1.51
N THR A 13 -18.96 11.43 -2.35
CA THR A 13 -18.86 11.15 -3.80
C THR A 13 -17.99 9.92 -4.08
N ARG A 14 -16.91 9.71 -3.33
CA ARG A 14 -15.99 8.57 -3.52
C ARG A 14 -16.49 7.26 -2.93
N CYS A 15 -17.23 7.33 -1.82
CA CYS A 15 -17.71 6.16 -1.10
C CYS A 15 -19.10 6.44 -0.53
N PRO A 16 -20.15 6.44 -1.37
CA PRO A 16 -21.52 6.72 -0.92
C PRO A 16 -22.00 5.72 0.14
N ASN A 17 -21.51 4.47 0.08
CA ASN A 17 -21.85 3.40 1.02
C ASN A 17 -21.44 3.71 2.47
N ILE A 18 -20.53 4.68 2.70
CA ILE A 18 -20.15 5.09 4.06
C ILE A 18 -21.36 5.56 4.88
N LEU A 19 -22.41 6.06 4.22
CA LEU A 19 -23.67 6.49 4.86
C LEU A 19 -24.51 5.33 5.40
N SER A 20 -24.30 4.10 4.90
CA SER A 20 -25.01 2.92 5.40
C SER A 20 -24.41 2.34 6.68
N TYR A 21 -23.23 2.80 7.09
CA TYR A 21 -22.55 2.28 8.26
C TYR A 21 -23.01 2.96 9.54
N SER A 22 -23.28 2.16 10.59
CA SER A 22 -23.57 2.67 11.93
C SER A 22 -22.41 3.53 12.43
N VAL A 23 -22.73 4.73 12.92
CA VAL A 23 -21.72 5.61 13.51
C VAL A 23 -21.12 4.97 14.77
N GLU A 24 -21.97 4.40 15.62
CA GLU A 24 -21.62 3.83 16.92
C GLU A 24 -20.92 2.48 16.78
N ASP A 25 -21.42 1.62 15.91
CA ASP A 25 -20.98 0.21 15.85
C ASP A 25 -19.89 -0.02 14.80
N LYS A 26 -19.69 0.92 13.88
CA LYS A 26 -18.77 0.74 12.75
C LYS A 26 -17.78 1.88 12.58
N LEU A 27 -18.25 3.09 12.31
CA LEU A 27 -17.36 4.21 11.95
C LEU A 27 -16.49 4.65 13.12
N ARG A 28 -17.07 4.82 14.33
CA ARG A 28 -16.32 5.24 15.51
C ARG A 28 -15.31 4.19 15.98
N PRO A 29 -15.66 2.90 16.15
CA PRO A 29 -14.69 1.88 16.54
C PRO A 29 -13.55 1.76 15.53
N THR A 30 -13.85 1.83 14.23
CA THR A 30 -12.81 1.78 13.19
C THR A 30 -11.90 3.01 13.22
N ALA A 31 -12.45 4.20 13.49
CA ALA A 31 -11.64 5.41 13.69
C ALA A 31 -10.74 5.30 14.94
N GLU A 32 -11.24 4.74 16.04
CA GLU A 32 -10.48 4.51 17.26
C GLU A 32 -9.36 3.50 17.05
N TYR A 33 -9.62 2.42 16.31
CA TYR A 33 -8.61 1.48 15.88
C TYR A 33 -7.48 2.17 15.09
N PHE A 34 -7.81 2.99 14.08
CA PHE A 34 -6.76 3.70 13.33
C PHE A 34 -5.99 4.70 14.20
N ARG A 35 -6.64 5.36 15.18
CA ARG A 35 -5.95 6.22 16.14
C ARG A 35 -5.00 5.46 17.05
N SER A 36 -5.35 4.24 17.47
CA SER A 36 -4.44 3.41 18.28
C SER A 36 -3.20 2.97 17.51
N LEU A 37 -3.26 3.00 16.17
CA LEU A 37 -2.12 2.82 15.26
C LEU A 37 -1.39 4.13 14.92
N GLU A 38 -1.68 5.24 15.61
CA GLU A 38 -1.12 6.57 15.32
C GLU A 38 -1.42 7.10 13.89
N VAL A 39 -2.49 6.61 13.25
CA VAL A 39 -2.91 7.08 11.92
C VAL A 39 -3.78 8.33 12.05
N ASP A 40 -3.50 9.33 11.22
CA ASP A 40 -4.40 10.47 11.03
C ASP A 40 -5.67 10.02 10.30
N VAL A 41 -6.71 9.77 11.09
CA VAL A 41 -8.05 9.37 10.63
C VAL A 41 -8.63 10.35 9.62
N THR A 42 -8.34 11.65 9.72
CA THR A 42 -8.89 12.67 8.81
C THR A 42 -8.29 12.53 7.41
N VAL A 43 -6.98 12.26 7.34
CA VAL A 43 -6.28 11.98 6.09
C VAL A 43 -6.73 10.64 5.51
N LEU A 44 -6.83 9.61 6.36
CA LEU A 44 -7.19 8.26 5.93
C LEU A 44 -8.61 8.22 5.37
N ILE A 45 -9.61 8.79 6.05
CA ILE A 45 -11.00 8.78 5.58
C ILE A 45 -11.18 9.57 4.28
N HIS A 46 -10.41 10.65 4.09
CA HIS A 46 -10.45 11.42 2.85
C HIS A 46 -9.83 10.67 1.66
N ARG A 47 -8.73 9.93 1.89
CA ARG A 47 -8.00 9.20 0.84
C ARG A 47 -8.55 7.81 0.57
N SER A 48 -9.04 7.12 1.58
CA SER A 48 -9.46 5.72 1.49
C SER A 48 -10.67 5.45 2.42
N PRO A 49 -11.81 6.11 2.19
CA PRO A 49 -13.00 5.98 3.04
C PRO A 49 -13.52 4.54 3.15
N GLN A 50 -13.30 3.71 2.13
CA GLN A 50 -13.69 2.30 2.14
C GLN A 50 -13.06 1.48 3.27
N THR A 51 -11.92 1.91 3.82
CA THR A 51 -11.26 1.24 4.95
C THR A 51 -12.14 1.24 6.20
N PHE A 52 -13.04 2.22 6.35
CA PHE A 52 -13.98 2.32 7.47
C PHE A 52 -15.14 1.33 7.38
N GLY A 53 -15.32 0.68 6.21
CA GLY A 53 -16.27 -0.41 6.01
C GLY A 53 -15.70 -1.79 6.39
N LEU A 54 -14.39 -1.92 6.59
CA LEU A 54 -13.73 -3.20 6.85
C LEU A 54 -13.95 -3.68 8.29
N SER A 55 -13.97 -4.99 8.50
CA SER A 55 -14.03 -5.57 9.85
C SER A 55 -12.68 -5.40 10.54
N ILE A 56 -12.70 -4.93 11.79
CA ILE A 56 -11.47 -4.80 12.58
C ILE A 56 -10.83 -6.19 12.75
N GLU A 57 -11.59 -7.16 13.29
CA GLU A 57 -11.07 -8.49 13.59
C GLU A 57 -10.82 -9.34 12.34
N ALA A 58 -11.61 -9.19 11.27
CA ALA A 58 -11.47 -10.04 10.09
C ALA A 58 -10.55 -9.45 9.01
N ASN A 59 -10.28 -8.14 9.01
CA ASN A 59 -9.49 -7.48 7.97
C ASN A 59 -8.36 -6.62 8.53
N LEU A 60 -8.65 -5.65 9.39
CA LEU A 60 -7.66 -4.64 9.79
C LEU A 60 -6.57 -5.21 10.70
N LYS A 61 -6.98 -5.93 11.73
CA LYS A 61 -6.08 -6.48 12.75
C LYS A 61 -5.17 -7.58 12.19
N PRO A 62 -5.65 -8.58 11.43
CA PRO A 62 -4.76 -9.59 10.84
C PRO A 62 -3.65 -9.01 9.97
N VAL A 63 -3.96 -8.00 9.14
CA VAL A 63 -2.96 -7.34 8.30
C VAL A 63 -1.98 -6.51 9.14
N THR A 64 -2.45 -5.88 10.22
CA THR A 64 -1.60 -5.11 11.13
C THR A 64 -0.62 -6.02 11.87
N GLU A 65 -1.12 -7.11 12.45
CA GLU A 65 -0.34 -8.14 13.14
C GLU A 65 0.69 -8.76 12.19
N PHE A 66 0.29 -9.08 10.96
CA PHE A 66 1.21 -9.57 9.93
C PHE A 66 2.46 -8.70 9.76
N PHE A 67 2.30 -7.37 9.68
CA PHE A 67 3.44 -6.47 9.56
C PHE A 67 4.21 -6.30 10.89
N LEU A 68 3.53 -6.25 12.03
CA LEU A 68 4.18 -6.19 13.35
C LEU A 68 5.07 -7.41 13.60
N GLU A 69 4.57 -8.61 13.34
CA GLU A 69 5.32 -9.88 13.48
C GLU A 69 6.55 -9.94 12.57
N ARG A 70 6.51 -9.21 11.45
CA ARG A 70 7.63 -9.08 10.51
C ARG A 70 8.56 -7.93 10.87
N GLY A 71 8.38 -7.31 12.04
CA GLY A 71 9.27 -6.31 12.61
C GLY A 71 9.11 -4.93 11.97
N TYR A 72 7.94 -4.59 11.44
CA TYR A 72 7.58 -3.20 11.18
C TYR A 72 7.08 -2.54 12.46
N SER A 73 7.44 -1.29 12.68
CA SER A 73 6.92 -0.53 13.83
C SER A 73 5.48 -0.07 13.58
N LEU A 74 4.77 0.32 14.64
CA LEU A 74 3.46 0.99 14.51
C LEU A 74 3.55 2.22 13.61
N ARG A 75 4.64 3.00 13.71
CA ARG A 75 4.89 4.17 12.86
C ARG A 75 5.06 3.81 11.38
N ASP A 76 5.74 2.70 11.08
CA ASP A 76 5.88 2.21 9.71
C ASP A 76 4.51 1.85 9.13
N ILE A 77 3.71 1.09 9.89
CA ILE A 77 2.36 0.71 9.49
C ILE A 77 1.50 1.96 9.30
N ALA A 78 1.53 2.91 10.23
CA ALA A 78 0.80 4.16 10.13
C ALA A 78 1.14 4.93 8.83
N THR A 79 2.43 4.94 8.49
CA THR A 79 2.94 5.54 7.26
C THR A 79 2.44 4.80 6.02
N MET A 80 2.47 3.47 6.02
CA MET A 80 1.98 2.64 4.91
C MET A 80 0.49 2.89 4.67
N ILE A 81 -0.31 2.91 5.72
CA ILE A 81 -1.77 3.07 5.63
C ILE A 81 -2.15 4.49 5.21
N SER A 82 -1.46 5.51 5.71
CA SER A 82 -1.68 6.90 5.29
C SER A 82 -1.33 7.15 3.82
N ARG A 83 -0.39 6.36 3.27
CA ARG A 83 0.00 6.39 1.85
C ARG A 83 -0.92 5.54 0.97
N TYR A 84 -1.40 4.41 1.47
CA TYR A 84 -2.17 3.45 0.70
C TYR A 84 -3.13 2.64 1.56
N GLY A 85 -4.27 3.25 1.93
CA GLY A 85 -5.28 2.60 2.79
C GLY A 85 -5.88 1.32 2.20
N ALA A 86 -5.84 1.16 0.86
CA ALA A 86 -6.25 -0.07 0.18
C ALA A 86 -5.42 -1.30 0.60
N LEU A 87 -4.28 -1.13 1.27
CA LEU A 87 -3.49 -2.24 1.82
C LEU A 87 -4.34 -3.20 2.66
N TYR A 88 -5.29 -2.68 3.45
CA TYR A 88 -6.20 -3.49 4.28
C TYR A 88 -7.31 -4.22 3.51
N THR A 89 -7.50 -3.90 2.23
CA THR A 89 -8.53 -4.55 1.40
C THR A 89 -8.04 -5.84 0.77
N PHE A 90 -6.73 -6.12 0.83
CA PHE A 90 -6.17 -7.32 0.23
C PHE A 90 -6.28 -8.53 1.16
N SER A 91 -6.51 -9.70 0.55
CA SER A 91 -6.43 -10.98 1.25
C SER A 91 -5.03 -11.17 1.82
N LEU A 92 -4.96 -11.52 3.10
CA LEU A 92 -3.70 -11.88 3.75
C LEU A 92 -3.09 -13.16 3.13
N PRO A 93 -3.79 -14.32 3.09
CA PRO A 93 -3.26 -15.55 2.51
C PRO A 93 -3.03 -15.47 1.00
N ASP A 94 -3.97 -14.88 0.25
CA ASP A 94 -3.94 -14.99 -1.23
C ASP A 94 -3.16 -13.86 -1.91
N ASN A 95 -2.75 -12.83 -1.17
CA ASN A 95 -2.10 -11.65 -1.75
C ASN A 95 -0.90 -11.15 -0.94
N LEU A 96 -1.10 -10.72 0.31
CA LEU A 96 -0.04 -10.04 1.06
C LEU A 96 1.14 -10.97 1.38
N ILE A 97 0.87 -12.21 1.80
CA ILE A 97 1.91 -13.19 2.15
C ILE A 97 2.79 -13.49 0.94
N SER A 98 2.20 -13.93 -0.18
CA SER A 98 2.96 -14.33 -1.37
C SER A 98 3.80 -13.19 -1.96
N LYS A 99 3.27 -11.96 -1.96
CA LYS A 99 4.02 -10.78 -2.42
C LYS A 99 5.12 -10.37 -1.46
N TRP A 100 4.92 -10.51 -0.15
CA TRP A 100 5.97 -10.24 0.84
C TRP A 100 7.09 -11.28 0.75
N GLU A 101 6.77 -12.56 0.60
CA GLU A 101 7.77 -13.63 0.43
C GLU A 101 8.59 -13.40 -0.83
N PHE A 102 7.95 -13.07 -1.96
CA PHE A 102 8.68 -12.71 -3.17
C PHE A 102 9.54 -11.46 -2.96
N PHE A 103 9.04 -10.45 -2.25
CA PHE A 103 9.81 -9.23 -1.96
C PHE A 103 11.13 -9.53 -1.23
N LEU A 104 11.15 -10.52 -0.33
CA LEU A 104 12.37 -10.92 0.38
C LEU A 104 13.45 -11.51 -0.54
N THR A 105 13.07 -12.03 -1.72
CA THR A 105 14.02 -12.49 -2.74
C THR A 105 14.61 -11.34 -3.55
N MET A 106 14.07 -10.13 -3.40
CA MET A 106 14.48 -8.97 -4.16
C MET A 106 15.60 -8.18 -3.46
N VAL A 107 16.38 -7.43 -4.23
CA VAL A 107 17.52 -6.61 -3.73
C VAL A 107 17.11 -5.34 -2.94
N TYR A 108 15.86 -5.23 -2.50
CA TYR A 108 15.33 -4.04 -1.84
C TYR A 108 15.29 -4.21 -0.31
N PRO A 109 15.63 -3.17 0.46
CA PRO A 109 15.44 -3.21 1.90
C PRO A 109 13.93 -3.20 2.22
N ARG A 110 13.54 -3.83 3.33
CA ARG A 110 12.14 -3.86 3.79
C ARG A 110 11.53 -2.46 3.98
N SER A 111 12.34 -1.47 4.31
CA SER A 111 11.93 -0.06 4.40
C SER A 111 11.32 0.48 3.10
N GLU A 112 11.61 -0.14 1.96
CA GLU A 112 11.06 0.26 0.67
C GLU A 112 9.55 -0.02 0.58
N LEU A 113 9.04 -1.04 1.29
CA LEU A 113 7.61 -1.31 1.41
C LEU A 113 6.89 -0.23 2.22
N VAL A 114 7.58 0.45 3.14
CA VAL A 114 7.03 1.62 3.87
C VAL A 114 6.90 2.83 2.95
N LYS A 115 7.90 3.04 2.07
CA LYS A 115 7.90 4.15 1.12
C LYS A 115 6.88 3.96 -0.01
N PHE A 116 6.71 2.71 -0.44
CA PHE A 116 5.87 2.32 -1.58
C PHE A 116 4.97 1.10 -1.27
N PRO A 117 4.00 1.23 -0.36
CA PRO A 117 3.06 0.16 -0.01
C PRO A 117 2.18 -0.29 -1.20
N GLN A 118 2.07 0.54 -2.25
CA GLN A 118 1.39 0.20 -3.50
C GLN A 118 2.00 -1.03 -4.19
N TYR A 119 3.21 -1.46 -3.81
CA TYR A 119 3.76 -2.76 -4.19
C TYR A 119 2.73 -3.89 -4.08
N PHE A 120 2.00 -3.96 -2.97
CA PHE A 120 0.99 -4.99 -2.73
C PHE A 120 -0.24 -4.89 -3.64
N GLY A 121 -0.44 -3.77 -4.34
CA GLY A 121 -1.52 -3.57 -5.30
C GLY A 121 -1.23 -4.12 -6.70
N TYR A 122 0.03 -4.39 -7.06
CA TYR A 122 0.37 -4.90 -8.39
C TYR A 122 0.30 -6.44 -8.46
N SER A 123 -0.06 -6.99 -9.63
CA SER A 123 -0.07 -8.44 -9.85
C SER A 123 1.33 -9.04 -9.62
N LEU A 124 1.41 -10.14 -8.85
CA LEU A 124 2.68 -10.81 -8.60
C LEU A 124 3.23 -11.43 -9.88
N GLU A 125 2.39 -12.16 -10.61
CA GLU A 125 2.78 -12.93 -11.80
C GLU A 125 2.89 -12.05 -13.05
N ASP A 126 2.01 -11.05 -13.23
CA ASP A 126 1.95 -10.29 -14.49
C ASP A 126 2.79 -9.01 -14.45
N ARG A 127 3.12 -8.50 -13.26
CA ARG A 127 3.75 -7.19 -13.10
C ARG A 127 5.05 -7.24 -12.30
N ILE A 128 5.01 -7.79 -11.08
CA ILE A 128 6.15 -7.73 -10.16
C ILE A 128 7.27 -8.65 -10.65
N LYS A 129 7.00 -9.94 -10.83
CA LYS A 129 8.00 -10.94 -11.25
C LYS A 129 8.61 -10.62 -12.62
N PRO A 130 7.83 -10.35 -13.70
CA PRO A 130 8.42 -10.14 -15.02
C PRO A 130 9.32 -8.92 -15.06
N ARG A 131 8.90 -7.81 -14.45
CA ARG A 131 9.69 -6.57 -14.45
C ARG A 131 10.93 -6.68 -13.57
N TYR A 132 10.84 -7.35 -12.42
CA TYR A 132 12.01 -7.59 -11.58
C TYR A 132 13.04 -8.48 -12.30
N GLU A 133 12.60 -9.51 -13.02
CA GLU A 133 13.49 -10.40 -13.75
C GLU A 133 14.21 -9.70 -14.90
N ILE A 134 13.51 -8.86 -15.67
CA ILE A 134 14.13 -8.02 -16.71
C ILE A 134 15.18 -7.09 -16.07
N MET A 135 14.81 -6.39 -15.00
CA MET A 135 15.69 -5.49 -14.27
C MET A 135 16.96 -6.22 -13.79
N ARG A 136 16.81 -7.43 -13.24
CA ARG A 136 17.91 -8.30 -12.78
C ARG A 136 18.82 -8.75 -13.93
N LYS A 137 18.25 -9.18 -15.06
CA LYS A 137 19.02 -9.58 -16.27
C LYS A 137 19.83 -8.43 -16.85
N CYS A 138 19.30 -7.22 -16.78
CA CYS A 138 20.01 -6.01 -17.23
C CYS A 138 21.07 -5.51 -16.22
N GLY A 139 21.18 -6.10 -15.03
CA GLY A 139 22.12 -5.68 -14.00
C GLY A 139 21.82 -4.30 -13.38
N VAL A 140 20.64 -3.73 -13.64
CA VAL A 140 20.24 -2.41 -13.14
C VAL A 140 19.38 -2.54 -11.88
N LYS A 141 19.33 -1.47 -11.07
CA LYS A 141 18.40 -1.38 -9.93
C LYS A 141 17.58 -0.09 -10.03
N LEU A 142 16.30 -0.21 -10.38
CA LEU A 142 15.34 0.90 -10.34
C LEU A 142 14.77 1.08 -8.92
N LEU A 143 14.02 2.16 -8.66
CA LEU A 143 13.16 2.23 -7.48
C LEU A 143 11.88 1.42 -7.73
N LEU A 144 11.19 0.92 -6.69
CA LEU A 144 9.98 0.12 -6.87
C LEU A 144 8.88 0.86 -7.64
N ASN A 145 8.68 2.16 -7.37
CA ASN A 145 7.70 2.97 -8.08
C ASN A 145 8.06 3.14 -9.57
N GLN A 146 9.34 3.31 -9.90
CA GLN A 146 9.83 3.37 -11.27
C GLN A 146 9.69 2.01 -11.98
N MET A 147 9.88 0.91 -11.25
CA MET A 147 9.71 -0.44 -11.77
C MET A 147 8.23 -0.76 -12.00
N LEU A 148 7.32 -0.39 -11.10
CA LEU A 148 5.96 -0.92 -11.06
C LEU A 148 4.88 0.04 -11.53
N SER A 149 5.01 1.36 -11.31
CA SER A 149 3.93 2.31 -11.56
C SER A 149 3.84 2.84 -12.98
N VAL A 150 4.97 2.88 -13.69
CA VAL A 150 5.02 3.48 -15.04
C VAL A 150 4.48 2.53 -16.10
N SER A 151 4.14 3.08 -17.28
CA SER A 151 3.71 2.30 -18.44
C SER A 151 4.76 1.25 -18.86
N GLU A 152 4.41 0.33 -19.74
CA GLU A 152 5.39 -0.62 -20.27
C GLU A 152 6.49 0.08 -21.09
N GLU A 153 6.11 1.05 -21.91
CA GLU A 153 7.04 1.84 -22.69
C GLU A 153 8.01 2.64 -21.79
N ASP A 154 7.49 3.33 -20.79
CA ASP A 154 8.31 4.12 -19.87
C ASP A 154 9.22 3.26 -18.99
N PHE A 155 8.76 2.05 -18.62
CA PHE A 155 9.60 1.09 -17.92
C PHE A 155 10.85 0.73 -18.75
N HIS A 156 10.67 0.41 -20.03
CA HIS A 156 11.79 0.09 -20.92
C HIS A 156 12.69 1.32 -21.20
N LYS A 157 12.12 2.52 -21.31
CA LYS A 157 12.90 3.77 -21.42
C LYS A 157 13.78 4.00 -20.19
N LEU A 158 13.22 3.81 -18.98
CA LEU A 158 13.97 3.95 -17.73
C LEU A 158 15.07 2.89 -17.58
N LEU A 159 14.78 1.65 -17.96
CA LEU A 159 15.78 0.58 -17.99
C LEU A 159 16.93 0.95 -18.93
N LYS A 160 16.63 1.26 -20.20
CA LYS A 160 17.63 1.63 -21.22
C LYS A 160 18.51 2.79 -20.73
N LYS A 161 17.90 3.87 -20.27
CA LYS A 161 18.61 5.05 -19.75
C LYS A 161 19.53 4.70 -18.57
N LYS A 162 19.15 3.73 -17.72
CA LYS A 162 19.97 3.33 -16.57
C LYS A 162 21.08 2.37 -16.97
N THR A 163 20.84 1.49 -17.95
CA THR A 163 21.87 0.62 -18.53
C THR A 163 22.95 1.43 -19.24
N GLU A 164 22.57 2.43 -20.05
CA GLU A 164 23.52 3.31 -20.75
C GLU A 164 24.45 4.03 -19.77
N LYS A 165 23.89 4.62 -18.70
CA LYS A 165 24.68 5.28 -17.66
C LYS A 165 25.68 4.37 -16.95
N MET A 166 25.40 3.08 -16.83
CA MET A 166 26.32 2.12 -16.19
C MET A 166 27.47 1.69 -17.11
N LEU A 167 27.36 1.91 -18.42
CA LEU A 167 28.43 1.63 -19.39
C LEU A 167 29.39 2.81 -19.54
N ASP A 168 28.95 4.01 -19.13
CA ASP A 168 29.71 5.25 -19.20
C ASP A 168 30.53 5.52 -17.90
N ASP A 169 30.32 4.73 -16.84
CA ASP A 169 30.99 4.80 -15.52
C ASP A 169 32.06 3.71 -15.35
#